data_AF-A0A7J3XHL7-F1
#
_entry.id   AF-A0A7J3XHL7-F1
#
_cell.length_a   1.000
_cell.length_b   1.000
_cell.length_c   1.000
_cell.angle_alpha   90.00
_cell.angle_beta   90.00
_cell.angle_gamma   90.00
#
_symmetry.space_group_name_H-M   'P 1'
#
loop_
_entity.id
_entity.type
_entity.pdbx_description
1 polymer ?
#
loop_
_entity_poly.entity_id
_entity_poly.type
_entity_poly.pdbx_seq_one_letter_code
_entity_poly.pdbx_strand_id
1 'polypeptide(L)'
;MSLRALGHLVALMLAGELARLVAIRRYFVENASPSEIAYEVRRGKLTVRGWIQRLCEAGGGYHVARYVVRRCVDRVYDLEPVLVVASVGSRVEYRCLLCGGVATRPVHHILTYHRDYVARCVQRVADCLLNGRGA
;
A
#
# COMPACT_ATOMS: atom_id res chain seq x y z
N MET A 1 2.83 -11.15 15.49
CA MET A 1 2.38 -10.89 14.10
C MET A 1 3.25 -9.78 13.53
N SER A 2 3.89 -9.98 12.38
CA SER A 2 4.74 -8.95 11.77
C SER A 2 3.86 -7.85 11.15
N LEU A 3 3.94 -6.61 11.67
CA LEU A 3 3.22 -5.45 11.11
C LEU A 3 3.79 -4.95 9.77
N ARG A 4 4.77 -5.64 9.20
CA ARG A 4 5.44 -5.27 7.95
C ARG A 4 4.47 -5.24 6.75
N ALA A 5 3.50 -6.16 6.67
CA ALA A 5 2.47 -6.09 5.63
C ALA A 5 1.63 -4.82 5.76
N LEU A 6 1.21 -4.45 6.98
CA LEU A 6 0.45 -3.22 7.21
C LEU A 6 1.30 -1.98 6.89
N GLY A 7 2.57 -1.96 7.32
CA GLY A 7 3.51 -0.90 6.95
C GLY A 7 3.68 -0.75 5.43
N HIS A 8 3.65 -1.86 4.68
CA HIS A 8 3.68 -1.81 3.23
C HIS A 8 2.41 -1.14 2.66
N LEU A 9 1.21 -1.51 3.13
CA LEU A 9 -0.05 -0.90 2.69
C LEU A 9 -0.10 0.59 2.99
N VAL A 10 0.27 0.98 4.22
CA VAL A 10 0.37 2.39 4.63
C VAL A 10 1.34 3.15 3.73
N ALA A 11 2.51 2.60 3.46
CA ALA A 11 3.47 3.25 2.58
C ALA A 11 2.96 3.42 1.14
N LEU A 12 2.19 2.46 0.60
CA LEU A 12 1.55 2.61 -0.70
C LEU A 12 0.52 3.74 -0.70
N MET A 13 -0.28 3.86 0.35
CA MET A 13 -1.30 4.91 0.46
C MET A 13 -0.66 6.30 0.56
N LEU A 14 0.30 6.44 1.47
CA LEU A 14 1.05 7.68 1.65
C LEU A 14 1.79 8.09 0.37
N ALA A 15 2.20 7.12 -0.45
CA ALA A 15 2.83 7.34 -1.74
C ALA A 15 1.84 7.60 -2.90
N GLY A 16 0.53 7.53 -2.66
CA GLY A 16 -0.49 7.71 -3.70
C GLY A 16 -0.59 6.55 -4.70
N GLU A 17 -0.08 5.35 -4.36
CA GLU A 17 -0.09 4.16 -5.23
C GLU A 17 -1.46 3.46 -5.23
N LEU A 18 -2.53 4.21 -5.50
CA LEU A 18 -3.92 3.76 -5.42
C LEU A 18 -4.20 2.55 -6.31
N ALA A 19 -3.68 2.53 -7.54
CA ALA A 19 -3.85 1.38 -8.43
C ALA A 19 -3.30 0.07 -7.83
N ARG A 20 -2.22 0.15 -7.05
CA ARG A 20 -1.65 -1.01 -6.36
C ARG A 20 -2.50 -1.44 -5.17
N LEU A 21 -3.02 -0.48 -4.40
CA LEU A 21 -3.93 -0.76 -3.29
C LEU A 21 -5.25 -1.38 -3.77
N VAL A 22 -5.81 -0.87 -4.87
CA VAL A 22 -7.00 -1.46 -5.51
C VAL A 22 -6.72 -2.89 -5.92
N ALA A 23 -5.60 -3.15 -6.62
CA ALA A 23 -5.22 -4.50 -7.00
C ALA A 23 -5.10 -5.46 -5.79
N ILE A 24 -4.52 -4.99 -4.69
CA ILE A 24 -4.37 -5.77 -3.45
C ILE A 24 -5.75 -6.07 -2.82
N ARG A 25 -6.63 -5.08 -2.71
CA ARG A 25 -7.99 -5.27 -2.18
C ARG A 25 -8.78 -6.26 -3.04
N ARG A 26 -8.79 -6.06 -4.35
CA ARG A 26 -9.48 -6.92 -5.32
C ARG A 26 -9.03 -8.38 -5.18
N TYR A 27 -7.74 -8.62 -5.00
CA TYR A 27 -7.21 -9.96 -4.84
C TYR A 27 -7.55 -10.62 -3.49
N PHE A 28 -7.32 -9.94 -2.37
CA PHE A 28 -7.43 -10.56 -1.04
C PHE A 28 -8.82 -10.47 -0.38
N VAL A 29 -9.61 -9.48 -0.76
CA VAL A 29 -10.96 -9.24 -0.22
C VAL A 29 -12.00 -9.79 -1.17
N GLU A 30 -11.91 -9.43 -2.45
CA GLU A 30 -12.93 -9.73 -3.46
C GLU A 30 -12.64 -11.03 -4.24
N ASN A 31 -11.47 -11.64 -4.00
CA ASN A 31 -11.02 -12.88 -4.64
C ASN A 31 -10.93 -12.81 -6.18
N ALA A 32 -10.73 -11.61 -6.74
CA ALA A 32 -10.52 -11.42 -8.17
C ALA A 32 -9.19 -12.04 -8.62
N SER A 33 -9.16 -12.60 -9.82
CA SER A 33 -7.96 -13.19 -10.40
C SER A 33 -6.98 -12.11 -10.88
N PRO A 34 -5.67 -12.41 -10.98
CA PRO A 34 -4.69 -11.45 -11.51
C PRO A 34 -4.98 -10.97 -12.94
N SER A 35 -5.71 -11.74 -13.74
CA SER A 35 -6.09 -11.34 -15.10
C SER A 35 -7.19 -10.27 -15.09
N GLU A 36 -8.21 -10.45 -14.25
CA GLU A 36 -9.31 -9.47 -14.10
C GLU A 36 -8.78 -8.15 -13.54
N ILE A 37 -7.93 -8.23 -12.50
CA ILE A 37 -7.32 -7.05 -11.88
C ILE A 37 -6.44 -6.29 -12.89
N ALA A 38 -5.62 -7.01 -13.68
CA ALA A 38 -4.74 -6.42 -14.67
C ALA A 38 -5.48 -5.54 -15.69
N TYR A 39 -6.66 -6.00 -16.12
CA TYR A 39 -7.54 -5.24 -17.01
C TYR A 39 -8.03 -3.95 -16.33
N GLU A 40 -8.55 -4.06 -15.11
CA GLU A 40 -9.11 -2.94 -14.34
C GLU A 40 -8.08 -1.84 -14.05
N VAL A 41 -6.90 -2.21 -13.54
CA VAL A 41 -5.86 -1.25 -13.17
C VAL A 41 -4.96 -0.84 -14.33
N ARG A 42 -5.24 -1.33 -15.55
CA ARG A 42 -4.47 -1.10 -16.79
C ARG A 42 -2.96 -1.36 -16.59
N ARG A 43 -2.64 -2.55 -16.07
CA ARG A 43 -1.26 -3.03 -15.84
C ARG A 43 -1.12 -4.47 -16.28
N GLY A 44 0.11 -4.89 -16.58
CA GLY A 44 0.38 -6.28 -16.95
C GLY A 44 0.08 -7.27 -15.82
N LYS A 45 -0.44 -8.44 -16.17
CA LYS A 45 -0.73 -9.55 -15.23
C LYS A 45 0.46 -9.94 -14.36
N LEU A 46 1.67 -9.96 -14.94
CA LEU A 46 2.90 -10.27 -14.19
C LEU A 46 3.22 -9.18 -13.15
N THR A 47 2.95 -7.91 -13.48
CA THR A 47 3.10 -6.78 -12.54
C THR A 47 2.16 -6.92 -11.35
N VAL A 48 0.89 -7.24 -11.60
CA VAL A 48 -0.10 -7.48 -10.54
C VAL A 48 0.34 -8.63 -9.64
N ARG A 49 0.77 -9.76 -10.22
CA ARG A 49 1.33 -10.89 -9.45
C ARG A 49 2.50 -10.47 -8.58
N GLY A 50 3.44 -9.69 -9.13
CA GLY A 50 4.57 -9.15 -8.39
C GLY A 50 4.17 -8.24 -7.23
N TRP A 51 3.08 -7.47 -7.35
CA TRP A 51 2.54 -6.67 -6.25
C TRP A 51 2.03 -7.55 -5.11
N ILE A 52 1.23 -8.56 -5.43
CA ILE A 52 0.70 -9.51 -4.45
C ILE A 52 1.83 -10.27 -3.75
N GLN A 53 2.79 -10.79 -4.52
CA GLN A 53 3.93 -11.52 -3.98
C GLN A 53 4.74 -10.69 -2.99
N ARG A 54 5.07 -9.43 -3.33
CA ARG A 54 5.81 -8.54 -2.42
C ARG A 54 5.08 -8.26 -1.11
N LEU A 55 3.75 -8.18 -1.14
CA LEU A 55 2.96 -8.03 0.09
C LEU A 55 2.98 -9.30 0.93
N CYS A 56 2.86 -10.48 0.30
CA CYS A 56 3.00 -11.77 0.98
C CYS A 56 4.38 -11.89 1.65
N GLU A 57 5.45 -11.56 0.93
CA GLU A 57 6.82 -11.55 1.45
C GLU A 57 6.97 -10.59 2.63
N ALA A 58 6.42 -9.37 2.52
CA ALA A 58 6.41 -8.41 3.63
C ALA A 58 5.68 -8.96 4.86
N GLY A 59 4.56 -9.66 4.67
CA GLY A 59 3.77 -10.26 5.75
C GLY A 59 4.31 -11.58 6.33
N GLY A 60 5.28 -12.21 5.67
CA GLY A 60 5.77 -13.54 6.03
C GLY A 60 4.88 -14.69 5.53
N GLY A 61 4.00 -14.44 4.55
CA GLY A 61 3.19 -15.46 3.89
C GLY A 61 1.80 -14.98 3.46
N TYR A 62 1.15 -15.80 2.62
CA TYR A 62 -0.17 -15.51 2.06
C TYR A 62 -1.25 -15.31 3.14
N HIS A 63 -1.33 -16.21 4.13
CA HIS A 63 -2.36 -16.16 5.16
C HIS A 63 -2.29 -14.89 6.00
N VAL A 64 -1.08 -14.47 6.37
CA VAL A 64 -0.87 -13.24 7.15
C VAL A 64 -1.20 -12.01 6.32
N ALA A 65 -0.75 -11.95 5.06
CA ALA A 65 -1.07 -10.84 4.16
C ALA A 65 -2.59 -10.72 3.93
N ARG A 66 -3.27 -11.84 3.65
CA ARG A 66 -4.74 -11.90 3.50
C ARG A 66 -5.46 -11.40 4.74
N TYR A 67 -5.04 -11.86 5.93
CA TYR A 67 -5.63 -11.43 7.20
C TYR A 67 -5.49 -9.90 7.40
N VAL A 68 -4.27 -9.37 7.24
CA VAL A 68 -4.00 -7.93 7.41
C VAL A 68 -4.79 -7.09 6.41
N VAL A 69 -4.79 -7.46 5.12
CA VAL A 69 -5.52 -6.71 4.09
C VAL A 69 -7.01 -6.68 4.39
N ARG A 70 -7.63 -7.84 4.65
CA ARG A 70 -9.08 -7.93 4.90
C ARG A 70 -9.54 -7.12 6.11
N ARG A 71 -8.67 -6.90 7.09
CA ARG A 71 -9.02 -6.14 8.30
C ARG A 71 -8.75 -4.65 8.19
N CYS A 72 -7.74 -4.27 7.43
CA CYS A 72 -7.16 -2.94 7.56
C CYS A 72 -7.16 -2.13 6.27
N VAL A 73 -7.42 -2.72 5.11
CA VAL A 73 -7.32 -1.99 3.83
C VAL A 73 -8.27 -0.79 3.77
N ASP A 74 -9.48 -0.90 4.32
CA ASP A 74 -10.44 0.22 4.34
C ASP A 74 -9.92 1.37 5.23
N ARG A 75 -9.36 1.05 6.41
CA ARG A 75 -8.72 2.05 7.28
C ARG A 75 -7.43 2.63 6.70
N VAL A 76 -6.75 1.90 5.82
CA VAL A 76 -5.61 2.45 5.07
C VAL A 76 -6.11 3.51 4.09
N TYR A 77 -7.25 3.33 3.42
CA TYR A 77 -7.81 4.34 2.52
C TYR A 77 -8.22 5.65 3.22
N ASP A 78 -8.44 5.63 4.53
CA ASP A 78 -8.69 6.85 5.33
C ASP A 78 -7.44 7.72 5.50
N LEU A 79 -6.25 7.24 5.10
CA LEU A 79 -5.01 8.02 5.14
C LEU A 79 -4.89 8.89 3.89
N GLU A 80 -4.41 10.12 4.05
CA GLU A 80 -4.14 11.00 2.91
C GLU A 80 -2.75 10.76 2.31
N PRO A 81 -2.62 10.75 0.97
CA PRO A 81 -1.31 10.74 0.32
C PRO A 81 -0.49 11.96 0.69
N VAL A 82 0.80 11.77 0.97
CA VAL A 82 1.75 12.85 1.30
C VAL A 82 2.73 13.12 0.17
N LEU A 83 2.60 12.41 -0.95
CA LEU A 83 3.32 12.66 -2.20
C LEU A 83 2.33 13.14 -3.26
N VAL A 84 2.59 14.32 -3.80
CA VAL A 84 1.81 14.89 -4.91
C VAL A 84 2.61 14.79 -6.19
N VAL A 85 1.92 14.53 -7.30
CA VAL A 85 2.56 14.50 -8.62
C VAL A 85 3.00 15.91 -8.99
N ALA A 86 4.29 16.08 -9.21
CA ALA A 86 4.89 17.27 -9.79
C ALA A 86 5.43 16.88 -11.16
N SER A 87 4.63 17.12 -12.21
CA SER A 87 5.10 16.89 -13.57
C SER A 87 6.07 18.00 -13.97
N VAL A 88 7.32 17.65 -14.29
CA VAL A 88 8.31 18.57 -14.84
C VAL A 88 8.60 18.14 -16.28
N GLY A 89 7.93 18.79 -17.23
CA GLY A 89 7.98 18.42 -18.65
C GLY A 89 7.42 17.00 -18.88
N SER A 90 8.23 16.12 -19.47
CA SER A 90 7.88 14.72 -19.76
C SER A 90 8.20 13.73 -18.62
N ARG A 91 8.82 14.20 -17.53
CA ARG A 91 9.16 13.36 -16.37
C ARG A 91 8.14 13.54 -15.27
N VAL A 92 7.69 12.40 -14.73
CA VAL A 92 6.83 12.36 -13.55
C VAL A 92 7.73 12.33 -12.32
N GLU A 93 7.73 13.43 -11.58
CA GLU A 93 8.35 13.52 -10.27
C GLU A 93 7.26 13.61 -9.19
N TYR A 94 7.60 13.25 -7.96
CA TYR A 94 6.70 13.37 -6.82
C TYR A 94 7.29 14.35 -5.82
N ARG A 95 6.53 15.37 -5.43
CA ARG A 95 6.92 16.27 -4.35
C ARG A 95 6.35 15.78 -3.03
N CYS A 96 7.21 15.66 -2.02
CA CYS A 96 6.82 15.25 -0.68
C CYS A 96 6.33 16.45 0.12
N LEU A 97 5.13 16.34 0.70
CA LEU A 97 4.55 17.35 1.57
C LEU A 97 5.16 17.35 2.98
N LEU A 98 5.86 16.28 3.37
CA LEU A 98 6.49 16.18 4.70
C LEU A 98 7.86 16.87 4.77
N CYS A 99 8.68 16.75 3.73
CA CYS A 99 10.04 17.35 3.72
C CYS A 99 10.29 18.31 2.56
N GLY A 100 9.33 18.54 1.67
CA GLY A 100 9.51 19.35 0.46
C GLY A 100 10.38 18.72 -0.63
N GLY A 101 10.99 17.55 -0.37
CA GLY A 101 11.88 16.86 -1.29
C GLY A 101 11.18 16.28 -2.53
N VAL A 102 11.98 15.97 -3.55
CA VAL A 102 11.52 15.34 -4.80
C VAL A 102 11.88 13.86 -4.79
N ALA A 103 10.94 13.01 -5.24
CA ALA A 103 11.10 11.57 -5.32
C ALA A 103 10.75 11.05 -6.72
N THR A 104 11.60 10.18 -7.26
CA THR A 104 11.31 9.39 -8.47
C THR A 104 10.77 7.99 -8.13
N ARG A 105 11.04 7.53 -6.89
CA ARG A 105 10.57 6.25 -6.34
C ARG A 105 9.75 6.52 -5.08
N PRO A 106 8.44 6.81 -5.20
CA PRO A 106 7.64 7.42 -4.13
C PRO A 106 7.57 6.54 -2.88
N VAL A 107 7.28 5.23 -3.03
CA VAL A 107 7.22 4.29 -1.90
C VAL A 107 8.58 4.15 -1.18
N HIS A 108 9.67 4.10 -1.93
CA HIS A 108 11.01 4.01 -1.36
C HIS A 108 11.36 5.28 -0.57
N HIS A 109 11.02 6.45 -1.11
CA HIS A 109 11.21 7.71 -0.40
C HIS A 109 10.50 7.71 0.96
N ILE A 110 9.22 7.31 1.01
CA ILE A 110 8.45 7.22 2.25
C ILE A 110 9.09 6.22 3.26
N LEU A 111 9.45 5.02 2.81
CA LEU A 111 10.02 3.99 3.67
C LEU A 111 11.47 4.27 4.14
N THR A 112 12.22 5.10 3.42
CA THR A 112 13.60 5.42 3.77
C THR A 112 13.68 6.66 4.65
N TYR A 113 13.00 7.73 4.26
CA TYR A 113 13.16 9.05 4.88
C TYR A 113 12.09 9.38 5.93
N HIS A 114 10.93 8.71 5.90
CA HIS A 114 9.78 9.04 6.75
C HIS A 114 9.32 7.86 7.61
N ARG A 115 10.27 7.02 8.05
CA ARG A 115 9.98 5.80 8.83
C ARG A 115 9.12 6.04 10.06
N ASP A 116 9.42 7.10 10.81
CA ASP A 116 8.68 7.42 12.03
C ASP A 116 7.24 7.86 11.73
N TYR A 117 7.04 8.59 10.64
CA TYR A 117 5.70 8.97 10.17
C TYR A 117 4.89 7.72 9.76
N VAL A 118 5.51 6.83 8.97
CA VAL A 118 4.90 5.53 8.61
C VAL A 118 4.54 4.74 9.87
N ALA A 119 5.44 4.65 10.85
CA ALA A 119 5.19 3.92 12.09
C ALA A 119 3.99 4.50 12.86
N ARG A 120 3.87 5.83 12.96
CA ARG A 120 2.69 6.48 13.57
C ARG A 120 1.40 6.17 12.82
N CYS A 121 1.41 6.21 11.48
CA CYS A 121 0.26 5.84 10.67
C CYS A 121 -0.10 4.36 10.84
N VAL A 122 0.89 3.47 10.90
CA VAL A 122 0.67 2.05 11.18
C VAL A 122 -0.02 1.85 12.52
N GLN A 123 0.43 2.52 13.58
CA GLN A 123 -0.22 2.44 14.90
C GLN A 123 -1.67 2.91 14.86
N ARG A 124 -1.95 4.04 14.19
CA ARG A 124 -3.32 4.56 14.00
C ARG A 124 -4.24 3.57 13.28
N VAL A 125 -3.70 2.79 12.35
CA VAL A 125 -4.49 1.80 11.61
C VAL A 125 -4.59 0.50 12.41
N ALA A 126 -3.54 0.09 13.14
CA ALA A 126 -3.39 -1.24 13.73
C ALA A 126 -4.52 -1.66 14.69
N ASP A 127 -5.31 -0.72 15.22
CA ASP A 127 -6.50 -1.01 16.02
C ASP A 127 -7.50 -1.95 15.30
N CYS A 128 -7.54 -1.93 13.96
CA CYS A 128 -8.30 -2.89 13.14
C CYS A 128 -7.95 -4.36 13.39
N LEU A 129 -6.73 -4.64 13.85
CA LEU A 129 -6.21 -5.99 14.07
C LEU A 129 -6.62 -6.56 15.43
N LEU A 130 -6.89 -5.70 16.42
CA LEU A 130 -7.20 -6.10 17.78
C LEU A 130 -8.70 -6.33 18.00
N ASN A 131 -9.56 -5.57 17.32
CA ASN A 131 -11.02 -5.59 17.47
C ASN A 131 -11.71 -6.76 16.75
N GLY A 132 -11.00 -7.87 16.56
CA GLY A 132 -11.41 -8.99 15.73
C GLY A 132 -12.12 -10.16 16.40
N ARG A 133 -12.41 -10.08 17.71
CA ARG A 133 -13.22 -11.07 18.42
C ARG A 133 -14.69 -10.61 18.41
N GLY A 134 -15.40 -10.82 17.31
CA GLY A 134 -16.83 -10.51 17.26
C GLY A 134 -17.32 -10.10 15.87
N ALA A 135 -17.48 -11.08 15.00
CA ALA A 135 -18.47 -11.12 13.93
C ALA A 135 -18.61 -12.59 13.50
#